data_AF-A0A379SZP1-F1
#
_entry.id   AF-A0A379SZP1-F1
#
_cell.length_a   1.000
_cell.length_b   1.000
_cell.length_c   1.000
_cell.angle_alpha   90.00
_cell.angle_beta   90.00
_cell.angle_gamma   90.00
#
_symmetry.space_group_name_H-M   'P 1'
#
loop_
_entity.id
_entity.type
_entity.pdbx_description
1 polymer ?
#
loop_
_entity_poly.entity_id
_entity_poly.type
_entity_poly.pdbx_seq_one_letter_code
_entity_poly.pdbx_strand_id
1 'polypeptide(L)'
;MALLNLKTGDTIDVGDATLRIAGEVVQEPDSGFNPFQMAPRLMMNMADVAKTGAIQPGSRVMWRYKFGGTPQQLAGYENWLLPQLKPEHRWYGLDQDDGALGKSLERSQQFLLLSALLTLLLAVAAVAVAMSHYCRSRYDLVAIFKNAGRGPGAVA
;
A
#
# COMPACT_ATOMS: atom_id res chain seq x y z
N MET A 1 -1.96 9.82 -27.88
CA MET A 1 -2.28 9.86 -29.33
C MET A 1 -1.13 10.31 -30.26
N ALA A 2 0.05 10.68 -29.74
CA ALA A 2 1.11 11.32 -30.54
C ALA A 2 1.82 10.41 -31.55
N LEU A 3 1.83 9.08 -31.34
CA LEU A 3 2.54 8.12 -32.21
C LEU A 3 1.74 7.71 -33.45
N LEU A 4 0.40 7.83 -33.43
CA LEU A 4 -0.46 7.47 -34.58
C LEU A 4 -1.14 8.67 -35.25
N ASN A 5 -1.02 9.88 -34.69
CA ASN A 5 -1.65 11.11 -35.21
C ASN A 5 -3.18 10.99 -35.45
N LEU A 6 -3.86 10.20 -34.61
CA LEU A 6 -5.30 9.97 -34.68
C LEU A 6 -6.03 10.90 -33.70
N LYS A 7 -7.26 11.29 -34.04
CA LYS A 7 -8.13 12.12 -33.20
C LYS A 7 -9.31 11.32 -32.65
N THR A 8 -9.89 11.82 -31.56
CA THR A 8 -11.14 11.29 -31.04
C THR A 8 -12.24 11.40 -32.09
N GLY A 9 -12.86 10.27 -32.43
CA GLY A 9 -13.88 10.19 -33.47
C GLY A 9 -13.42 9.52 -34.77
N ASP A 10 -12.11 9.37 -34.99
CA ASP A 10 -11.56 8.67 -36.16
C ASP A 10 -11.77 7.15 -36.07
N THR A 11 -11.68 6.48 -37.21
CA THR A 11 -11.73 5.01 -37.30
C THR A 11 -10.32 4.43 -37.37
N ILE A 12 -10.08 3.34 -36.64
CA ILE A 12 -8.84 2.60 -36.64
C ILE A 12 -9.12 1.12 -36.95
N ASP A 13 -8.29 0.54 -37.81
CA ASP A 13 -8.34 -0.90 -38.09
C ASP A 13 -7.52 -1.67 -37.06
N VAL A 14 -8.16 -2.65 -36.44
CA VAL A 14 -7.59 -3.51 -35.41
C VAL A 14 -7.79 -4.95 -35.85
N GLY A 15 -6.75 -5.51 -36.47
CA GLY A 15 -6.84 -6.80 -37.15
C GLY A 15 -7.88 -6.74 -38.27
N ASP A 16 -8.94 -7.53 -38.14
CA ASP A 16 -10.02 -7.63 -39.14
C ASP A 16 -11.22 -6.69 -38.85
N ALA A 17 -11.18 -5.92 -37.76
CA ALA A 17 -12.28 -5.05 -37.37
C ALA A 17 -11.92 -3.56 -37.43
N THR A 18 -12.80 -2.76 -38.03
CA THR A 18 -12.73 -1.30 -37.99
C THR A 18 -13.49 -0.78 -36.77
N LEU A 19 -12.80 -0.11 -35.84
CA LEU A 19 -13.36 0.43 -34.60
C LEU A 19 -13.27 1.96 -34.60
N ARG A 20 -14.23 2.63 -33.95
CA ARG A 20 -14.22 4.09 -33.78
C ARG A 20 -13.60 4.48 -32.45
N ILE A 21 -12.71 5.48 -32.47
CA ILE A 21 -12.05 6.02 -31.27
C ILE A 21 -13.06 6.84 -30.47
N ALA A 22 -13.48 6.32 -29.32
CA ALA A 22 -14.44 7.00 -28.43
C ALA A 22 -13.79 8.10 -27.56
N GLY A 23 -12.52 7.96 -27.19
CA GLY A 23 -11.86 8.84 -26.22
C GLY A 23 -10.36 8.55 -26.06
N GLU A 24 -9.64 9.48 -25.42
CA GLU A 24 -8.29 9.21 -24.91
C GLU A 24 -8.36 8.86 -23.42
N VAL A 25 -7.70 7.78 -23.02
CA VAL A 25 -7.46 7.48 -21.61
C VAL A 25 -6.12 8.11 -21.23
N VAL A 26 -6.16 9.20 -20.46
CA VAL A 26 -4.95 9.94 -20.04
C VAL A 26 -4.18 9.17 -18.95
N GLN A 27 -4.90 8.52 -18.04
CA GLN A 27 -4.31 7.77 -16.94
C GLN A 27 -5.19 6.59 -16.55
N GLU A 28 -4.62 5.38 -16.54
CA GLU A 28 -5.26 4.22 -15.92
C GLU A 28 -4.92 4.25 -14.41
N PRO A 29 -5.89 4.13 -13.49
CA PRO A 29 -5.62 4.14 -12.05
C PRO A 29 -4.80 2.93 -11.58
N ASP A 30 -4.71 1.88 -12.42
CA ASP A 30 -3.94 0.65 -12.20
C ASP A 30 -2.71 0.55 -13.13
N SER A 31 -2.32 1.66 -13.79
CA SER A 31 -1.12 1.64 -14.62
C SER A 31 0.12 1.69 -13.73
N GLY A 32 0.80 0.56 -13.59
CA GLY A 32 2.16 0.53 -13.09
C GLY A 32 3.09 1.33 -14.03
N PHE A 33 4.05 2.06 -13.47
CA PHE A 33 5.05 2.77 -14.27
C PHE A 33 5.88 1.75 -15.07
N ASN A 34 5.68 1.71 -16.39
CA ASN A 34 6.43 0.85 -17.30
C ASN A 34 7.19 1.71 -18.34
N PRO A 35 8.48 2.00 -18.11
CA PRO A 35 9.27 2.83 -19.01
C PRO A 35 9.55 2.17 -20.37
N PHE A 36 9.21 0.89 -20.55
CA PHE A 36 9.41 0.14 -21.78
C PHE A 36 8.12 -0.05 -22.60
N GLN A 37 7.00 0.59 -22.24
CA GLN A 37 5.80 0.63 -23.10
C GLN A 37 6.05 1.52 -24.32
N MET A 38 6.78 0.98 -25.30
CA MET A 38 7.07 1.63 -26.59
C MET A 38 5.92 1.48 -27.61
N ALA A 39 4.98 0.56 -27.36
CA ALA A 39 3.83 0.34 -28.23
C ALA A 39 2.58 1.07 -27.69
N PRO A 40 1.81 1.76 -28.55
CA PRO A 40 0.56 2.37 -28.17
C PRO A 40 -0.45 1.31 -27.72
N ARG A 41 -1.12 1.55 -26.59
CA ARG A 41 -2.12 0.65 -26.02
C ARG A 41 -3.52 1.09 -26.45
N LEU A 42 -4.37 0.12 -26.77
CA LEU A 42 -5.78 0.33 -27.09
C LEU A 42 -6.64 -0.37 -26.05
N MET A 43 -7.66 0.33 -25.55
CA MET A 43 -8.70 -0.26 -24.71
C MET A 43 -9.97 -0.41 -25.53
N MET A 44 -10.52 -1.61 -25.56
CA MET A 44 -11.73 -1.95 -26.32
C MET A 44 -12.69 -2.79 -25.48
N ASN A 45 -13.94 -2.89 -25.92
CA ASN A 45 -14.91 -3.77 -25.28
C ASN A 45 -14.57 -5.24 -25.56
N MET A 46 -14.74 -6.11 -24.56
CA MET A 46 -14.47 -7.55 -24.70
C MET A 46 -15.29 -8.20 -25.83
N ALA A 47 -16.52 -7.75 -26.07
CA ALA A 47 -17.38 -8.27 -27.13
C ALA A 47 -16.85 -7.98 -28.54
N ASP A 48 -16.06 -6.92 -28.70
CA ASP A 48 -15.47 -6.56 -30.00
C ASP A 48 -14.14 -7.27 -30.25
N VAL A 49 -13.47 -7.79 -29.21
CA VAL A 49 -12.20 -8.54 -29.34
C VAL A 49 -12.37 -9.74 -30.28
N ALA A 50 -13.47 -10.47 -30.19
CA ALA A 50 -13.73 -11.62 -31.06
C ALA A 50 -13.79 -11.23 -32.56
N LYS A 51 -14.24 -10.00 -32.87
CA LYS A 51 -14.34 -9.50 -34.24
C LYS A 51 -12.98 -9.07 -34.82
N THR A 52 -12.02 -8.73 -33.97
CA THR A 52 -10.68 -8.27 -34.41
C THR A 52 -9.81 -9.38 -34.98
N GLY A 53 -10.15 -10.66 -34.75
CA GLY A 53 -9.29 -11.79 -35.14
C GLY A 53 -7.93 -11.82 -34.42
N ALA A 54 -7.73 -10.99 -33.38
CA ALA A 54 -6.45 -10.87 -32.66
C ALA A 54 -6.15 -12.09 -31.78
N ILE A 55 -7.17 -12.85 -31.38
CA ILE A 55 -7.02 -14.10 -30.62
C ILE A 55 -6.96 -15.26 -31.62
N GLN A 56 -5.74 -15.63 -32.00
CA GLN A 56 -5.47 -16.77 -32.88
C GLN A 56 -4.82 -17.92 -32.10
N PRO A 57 -4.86 -19.17 -32.61
CA PRO A 57 -4.09 -20.28 -32.06
C PRO A 57 -2.60 -19.90 -31.95
N GLY A 58 -2.06 -19.91 -30.73
CA GLY A 58 -0.69 -19.47 -30.42
C GLY A 58 -0.58 -18.07 -29.79
N SER A 59 -1.68 -17.31 -29.72
CA SER A 59 -1.73 -16.03 -29.02
C SER A 59 -1.58 -16.19 -27.51
N ARG A 60 -0.81 -15.30 -26.87
CA ARG A 60 -0.62 -15.27 -25.42
C ARG A 60 -1.60 -14.29 -24.79
N VAL A 61 -2.73 -14.79 -24.33
CA VAL A 61 -3.77 -13.99 -23.69
C VAL A 61 -3.57 -14.01 -22.17
N MET A 62 -3.48 -12.82 -21.57
CA MET A 62 -3.44 -12.65 -20.12
C MET A 62 -4.80 -12.16 -19.62
N TRP A 63 -5.42 -12.91 -18.72
CA TRP A 63 -6.68 -12.53 -18.08
C TRP A 63 -6.39 -11.97 -16.69
N ARG A 64 -6.89 -10.75 -16.43
CA ARG A 64 -6.82 -10.11 -15.12
C ARG A 64 -8.23 -9.91 -14.59
N TYR A 65 -8.58 -10.66 -13.55
CA TYR A 65 -9.85 -10.50 -12.84
C TYR A 65 -9.62 -9.63 -11.61
N LYS A 66 -10.50 -8.66 -11.40
CA LYS A 66 -10.49 -7.80 -10.22
C LYS A 66 -11.72 -8.11 -9.36
N PHE A 67 -11.48 -8.36 -8.09
CA PHE A 67 -12.53 -8.65 -7.11
C PHE A 67 -12.61 -7.48 -6.12
N GLY A 68 -13.82 -7.02 -5.81
CA GLY A 68 -14.07 -5.93 -4.86
C GLY A 68 -14.99 -6.39 -3.74
N GLY A 69 -14.74 -5.93 -2.52
CA GLY A 69 -15.49 -6.32 -1.33
C GLY A 69 -14.82 -5.85 -0.04
N THR A 70 -15.36 -6.25 1.11
CA THR A 70 -14.72 -6.00 2.41
C THR A 70 -13.48 -6.89 2.59
N PRO A 71 -12.48 -6.46 3.41
CA PRO A 71 -11.29 -7.27 3.67
C PRO A 71 -11.61 -8.68 4.17
N GLN A 72 -12.64 -8.85 5.01
CA GLN A 72 -13.04 -10.17 5.50
C GLN A 72 -13.61 -11.05 4.39
N GLN A 73 -14.39 -10.50 3.47
CA GLN A 73 -14.95 -11.25 2.33
C GLN A 73 -13.87 -11.69 1.36
N LEU A 74 -12.90 -10.81 1.07
CA LEU A 74 -11.77 -11.14 0.20
C LEU A 74 -10.88 -12.21 0.83
N ALA A 75 -10.58 -12.11 2.12
CA ALA A 75 -9.80 -13.14 2.83
C ALA A 75 -10.51 -14.50 2.85
N GLY A 76 -11.84 -14.52 3.05
CA GLY A 76 -12.63 -15.74 2.96
C GLY A 76 -12.60 -16.37 1.56
N TYR A 77 -12.73 -15.54 0.53
CA TYR A 77 -12.67 -15.97 -0.87
C TYR A 77 -11.28 -16.46 -1.27
N GLU A 78 -10.21 -15.78 -0.84
CA GLU A 78 -8.83 -16.18 -1.05
C GLU A 78 -8.55 -17.57 -0.46
N ASN A 79 -8.93 -17.80 0.79
CA ASN A 79 -8.74 -19.11 1.44
C ASN A 79 -9.48 -20.24 0.72
N TRP A 80 -10.66 -19.95 0.15
CA TRP A 80 -11.41 -20.91 -0.63
C TRP A 80 -10.80 -21.15 -2.02
N LEU A 81 -10.27 -20.10 -2.66
CA LEU A 81 -9.74 -20.15 -4.02
C LEU A 81 -8.35 -20.77 -4.08
N LEU A 82 -7.43 -20.40 -3.17
CA LEU A 82 -6.04 -20.87 -3.11
C LEU A 82 -5.84 -22.37 -3.35
N PRO A 83 -6.57 -23.29 -2.70
CA PRO A 83 -6.40 -24.73 -2.93
C PRO A 83 -6.87 -25.20 -4.32
N GLN A 84 -7.66 -24.40 -5.02
CA GLN A 84 -8.21 -24.70 -6.34
C GLN A 84 -7.42 -24.01 -7.47
N LEU A 85 -6.39 -23.23 -7.16
CA LEU A 85 -5.55 -22.59 -8.18
C LEU A 85 -4.71 -23.63 -8.93
N LYS A 86 -4.76 -23.55 -10.26
CA LYS A 86 -3.83 -24.26 -11.14
C LYS A 86 -2.48 -23.53 -11.18
N PRO A 87 -1.38 -24.20 -11.56
CA PRO A 87 -0.05 -23.57 -11.66
C PRO A 87 0.02 -22.37 -12.61
N GLU A 88 -0.89 -22.31 -13.58
CA GLU A 88 -1.04 -21.21 -14.55
C GLU A 88 -1.77 -19.99 -13.99
N HIS A 89 -2.44 -20.12 -12.85
CA HIS A 89 -3.14 -19.04 -12.19
C HIS A 89 -2.25 -18.41 -11.13
N ARG A 90 -2.35 -17.08 -10.99
CA ARG A 90 -1.69 -16.35 -9.93
C ARG A 90 -2.70 -15.47 -9.22
N TRP A 91 -2.81 -15.69 -7.91
CA TRP A 91 -3.57 -14.82 -7.03
C TRP A 91 -2.70 -13.65 -6.60
N TYR A 92 -3.27 -12.45 -6.59
CA TYR A 92 -2.64 -11.23 -6.09
C TYR A 92 -3.54 -10.65 -5.01
N GLY A 93 -3.17 -10.85 -3.75
CA GLY A 93 -3.87 -10.28 -2.60
C GLY A 93 -3.45 -8.84 -2.31
N LEU A 94 -4.24 -8.12 -1.51
CA LEU A 94 -3.96 -6.74 -1.07
C LEU A 94 -2.60 -6.62 -0.36
N ASP A 95 -2.22 -7.63 0.42
CA ASP A 95 -0.94 -7.68 1.13
C ASP A 95 0.23 -8.12 0.24
N GLN A 96 -0.06 -8.77 -0.89
CA GLN A 96 0.94 -9.25 -1.85
C GLN A 96 1.08 -8.31 -3.06
N ASP A 97 0.39 -7.17 -3.08
CA ASP A 97 0.54 -6.17 -4.12
C ASP A 97 1.89 -5.45 -3.91
N ASP A 98 2.93 -6.16 -4.36
CA ASP A 98 4.36 -5.89 -4.34
C ASP A 98 4.75 -4.67 -5.21
N GLY A 99 3.84 -3.71 -5.37
CA GLY A 99 4.18 -2.41 -5.90
C GLY A 99 5.32 -1.82 -5.07
N ALA A 100 6.32 -1.24 -5.73
CA ALA A 100 7.46 -0.61 -5.07
C ALA A 100 7.04 0.38 -3.95
N LEU A 101 5.83 0.94 -4.06
CA LEU A 101 5.20 1.79 -3.07
C LEU A 101 4.76 1.04 -1.79
N GLY A 102 4.16 -0.14 -1.91
CA GLY A 102 3.69 -0.94 -0.78
C GLY A 102 4.83 -1.35 0.15
N LYS A 103 5.91 -1.91 -0.42
CA LYS A 103 7.13 -2.26 0.35
C LYS A 103 7.79 -1.04 0.98
N SER A 104 7.76 0.11 0.31
CA SER A 104 8.33 1.35 0.85
C SER A 104 7.50 1.84 2.05
N LEU A 105 6.18 1.81 1.94
CA LEU A 105 5.25 2.19 3.02
C LEU A 105 5.37 1.24 4.24
N GLU A 106 5.43 -0.07 4.01
CA GLU A 106 5.60 -1.05 5.09
C GLU A 106 6.91 -0.83 5.85
N ARG A 107 8.01 -0.60 5.12
CA ARG A 107 9.30 -0.25 5.74
C ARG A 107 9.20 1.05 6.52
N SER A 108 8.60 2.10 5.95
CA SER A 108 8.40 3.37 6.66
C SER A 108 7.60 3.17 7.94
N GLN A 109 6.55 2.35 7.94
CA GLN A 109 5.78 2.02 9.14
C GLN A 109 6.65 1.35 10.21
N GLN A 110 7.44 0.35 9.84
CA GLN A 110 8.35 -0.33 10.79
C GLN A 110 9.38 0.64 11.38
N PHE A 111 9.98 1.51 10.56
CA PHE A 111 10.90 2.55 11.03
C PHE A 111 10.24 3.53 12.00
N LEU A 112 9.00 3.95 11.73
CA LEU A 112 8.24 4.84 12.61
C LEU A 112 7.92 4.17 13.94
N LEU A 113 7.53 2.89 13.95
CA LEU A 113 7.28 2.13 15.17
C LEU A 113 8.55 1.98 16.02
N LEU A 114 9.68 1.65 15.39
CA LEU A 114 10.98 1.57 16.08
C LEU A 114 11.43 2.93 16.63
N SER A 115 11.27 4.00 15.85
CA SER A 115 11.59 5.36 16.29
C SER A 115 10.73 5.80 17.47
N ALA A 116 9.43 5.48 17.44
CA ALA A 116 8.51 5.77 18.55
C ALA A 116 8.92 5.02 19.83
N LEU A 117 9.27 3.74 19.72
CA LEU A 117 9.73 2.92 20.85
C LEU A 117 11.04 3.46 21.46
N LEU A 118 12.02 3.82 20.63
CA LEU A 118 13.28 4.41 21.08
C LEU A 118 13.06 5.76 21.79
N THR A 119 12.20 6.60 21.21
CA THR A 119 11.85 7.91 21.80
C THR A 119 11.17 7.74 23.16
N LEU A 120 10.27 6.77 23.27
CA LEU A 120 9.60 6.44 24.53
C LEU A 120 10.59 5.99 25.60
N LEU A 121 11.56 5.12 25.26
CA LEU A 121 12.60 4.67 26.19
C LEU A 121 13.49 5.83 26.67
N LEU A 122 13.88 6.72 25.76
CA LEU A 122 14.68 7.90 26.10
C LEU A 122 13.91 8.83 27.04
N ALA A 123 12.60 9.04 26.79
CA ALA A 123 11.75 9.85 27.64
C ALA A 123 11.64 9.26 29.06
N VAL A 124 11.46 7.94 29.18
CA VAL A 124 11.40 7.26 30.49
C VAL A 124 12.73 7.40 31.25
N ALA A 125 13.87 7.25 30.57
CA ALA A 125 15.18 7.43 31.18
C ALA A 125 15.39 8.87 31.67
N ALA A 126 15.01 9.86 30.87
CA ALA A 126 15.09 11.27 31.25
C ALA A 126 14.23 11.59 32.49
N VAL A 127 13.00 11.07 32.54
CA VAL A 127 12.11 11.22 33.71
C VAL A 127 12.71 10.56 34.95
N ALA A 128 13.28 9.35 34.82
CA ALA A 128 13.91 8.66 35.95
C ALA A 128 15.11 9.44 36.51
N VAL A 129 15.95 10.00 35.64
CA VAL A 129 17.07 10.85 36.04
C VAL A 129 16.56 12.13 36.74
N ALA A 130 15.56 12.80 36.16
CA ALA A 130 14.98 14.01 36.74
C ALA A 130 14.34 13.77 38.11
N MET A 131 13.58 12.68 38.27
CA MET A 131 13.01 12.27 39.56
C MET A 131 14.10 11.95 40.58
N SER A 132 15.15 11.23 40.18
CA SER A 132 16.27 10.90 41.09
C SER A 132 16.99 12.16 41.60
N HIS A 133 17.22 13.13 40.71
CA HIS A 133 17.81 14.42 41.05
C HIS A 133 16.87 15.23 41.97
N TYR A 134 15.57 15.24 41.69
CA TYR A 134 14.58 15.93 42.52
C TYR A 134 14.54 15.38 43.95
N CYS A 135 14.42 14.06 44.10
CA CYS A 135 14.49 13.40 45.41
C CYS A 135 15.79 13.75 46.14
N ARG A 136 16.93 13.76 45.41
CA ARG A 136 18.23 14.07 46.00
C ARG A 136 18.34 15.49 46.53
N SER A 137 17.81 16.46 45.79
CA SER A 137 17.80 17.87 46.19
C SER A 137 16.90 18.17 47.40
N ARG A 138 15.88 17.32 47.65
CA ARG A 138 14.90 17.51 48.72
C ARG A 138 15.17 16.67 49.98
N TYR A 139 16.16 15.78 49.97
CA TYR A 139 16.48 14.94 51.14
C TYR A 139 16.83 15.76 52.38
N ASP A 140 17.63 16.83 52.26
CA ASP A 140 18.03 17.64 53.43
C ASP A 140 16.84 18.37 54.05
N LEU A 141 15.94 18.89 53.22
CA LEU A 141 14.69 19.52 53.67
C LEU A 141 13.80 18.54 54.45
N VAL A 142 13.68 17.30 53.94
CA VAL A 142 12.93 16.23 54.63
C VAL A 142 13.63 15.79 55.92
N ALA A 143 14.97 15.74 55.95
CA ALA A 143 15.74 15.38 57.14
C ALA A 143 15.55 16.41 58.28
N ILE A 144 15.54 17.71 57.94
CA ILE A 144 15.26 18.78 58.90
C ILE A 144 13.84 18.65 59.46
N PHE A 145 12.83 18.43 58.60
CA PHE A 145 11.45 18.24 59.07
C PHE A 145 11.27 16.98 59.93
N LYS A 146 11.98 15.90 59.62
CA LYS A 146 11.96 14.65 60.39
C LYS A 146 12.59 14.82 61.78
N ASN A 147 13.68 15.57 61.89
CA ASN A 147 14.29 15.92 63.19
C ASN A 147 13.43 16.89 64.02
N ALA A 148 12.63 17.74 63.37
CA ALA A 148 11.66 18.62 64.02
C ALA A 148 10.37 17.91 64.48
N GLY A 149 10.30 16.58 64.39
CA GLY A 149 9.17 15.78 64.88
C GLY A 149 7.92 15.79 64.00
N ARG A 150 7.98 16.33 62.77
CA ARG A 150 6.86 16.26 61.82
C ARG A 150 6.81 14.89 61.15
N GLY A 151 5.65 14.22 61.24
CA GLY A 151 5.42 12.90 60.64
C GLY A 151 5.39 12.89 59.11
N PRO A 152 5.48 11.70 58.48
CA PRO A 152 5.71 11.51 57.04
C PRO A 152 4.64 12.08 56.08
N GLY A 153 3.55 12.66 56.59
CA GLY A 153 2.50 13.33 55.79
C GLY A 153 2.58 14.85 55.77
N ALA A 154 3.58 15.48 56.40
CA ALA A 154 3.65 16.94 56.56
C ALA A 154 4.46 17.68 55.45
N VAL A 155 4.96 16.95 54.45
CA VAL A 155 5.67 17.49 53.28
C VAL A 155 4.81 17.21 52.04
N ALA A 156 3.85 18.11 51.80
CA ALA A 156 3.14 18.25 50.54
C ALA A 156 3.49 19.61 49.94
#